data_AF-A0A645H9A2-F1
#
_entry.id   AF-A0A645H9A2-F1
#
_cell.length_a   1.000
_cell.length_b   1.000
_cell.length_c   1.000
_cell.angle_alpha   90.00
_cell.angle_beta   90.00
_cell.angle_gamma   90.00
#
_symmetry.space_group_name_H-M   'P 1'
#
loop_
_entity.id
_entity.type
_entity.pdbx_description
1 polymer ?
#
loop_
_entity_poly.entity_id
_entity_poly.type
_entity_poly.pdbx_seq_one_letter_code
_entity_poly.pdbx_strand_id
1 'polypeptide(L)'
;MGAITRGASNAIGITGIMRILLFLAVLGVVATGQTLDPANPPASAFRLGAGELGYKVFGVVIWAAGITSVIGASYTSISFLKTLFSTVETHLRWWMIGFIVVSTTIFSTIGQPVTLLIFAGSINGLILPLSLVSVLLAAYKKEVVGSYHHPIWMTVLGYVVAAFTLWMGIKSFTKIFTLFS
;
A
#
# COMPACT_ATOMS: atom_id res chain seq x y z
N MET A 1 -15.47 -19.05 3.98
CA MET A 1 -15.42 -18.06 2.87
C MET A 1 -16.19 -16.78 3.16
N GLY A 2 -17.45 -16.82 3.61
CA GLY A 2 -18.26 -15.61 3.82
C GLY A 2 -17.67 -14.54 4.75
N ALA A 3 -17.02 -14.93 5.86
CA ALA A 3 -16.37 -13.98 6.77
C ALA A 3 -15.18 -13.23 6.13
N ILE A 4 -14.39 -13.93 5.31
CA ILE A 4 -13.23 -13.35 4.62
C ILE A 4 -13.70 -12.39 3.53
N THR A 5 -14.68 -12.79 2.71
CA THR A 5 -15.25 -11.93 1.67
C THR A 5 -15.88 -10.67 2.27
N ARG A 6 -16.64 -10.80 3.37
CA ARG A 6 -17.23 -9.67 4.09
C ARG A 6 -16.15 -8.76 4.69
N GLY A 7 -15.10 -9.34 5.26
CA GLY A 7 -13.95 -8.60 5.77
C GLY A 7 -13.27 -7.78 4.67
N ALA A 8 -12.97 -8.41 3.53
CA ALA A 8 -12.35 -7.77 2.38
C ALA A 8 -13.24 -6.66 1.79
N SER A 9 -14.53 -6.90 1.59
CA SER A 9 -15.46 -5.90 1.05
C SER A 9 -15.61 -4.70 1.99
N ASN A 10 -15.68 -4.94 3.30
CA ASN A 10 -15.75 -3.87 4.30
C ASN A 10 -14.46 -3.05 4.29
N ALA A 11 -13.30 -3.69 4.24
CA ALA A 11 -12.01 -2.98 4.19
C ALA A 11 -11.88 -2.11 2.93
N ILE A 12 -12.27 -2.64 1.77
CA ILE A 12 -12.28 -1.88 0.50
C ILE A 12 -13.26 -0.70 0.60
N GLY A 13 -14.47 -0.93 1.10
CA GLY A 13 -15.50 0.11 1.27
C GLY A 13 -15.05 1.22 2.21
N ILE A 14 -14.54 0.88 3.39
CA ILE A 14 -14.00 1.83 4.37
C ILE A 14 -12.85 2.62 3.75
N THR A 15 -11.93 1.96 3.03
CA THR A 15 -10.82 2.64 2.35
C THR A 15 -11.32 3.65 1.32
N GLY A 16 -12.34 3.29 0.54
CA GLY A 16 -12.96 4.18 -0.45
C GLY A 16 -13.60 5.40 0.20
N ILE A 17 -14.43 5.18 1.23
CA ILE A 17 -15.11 6.26 1.97
C ILE A 17 -14.08 7.21 2.59
N MET A 18 -13.05 6.67 3.25
CA MET A 18 -12.00 7.49 3.85
C MET A 18 -11.26 8.34 2.80
N ARG A 19 -10.99 7.80 1.60
CA ARG A 19 -10.37 8.58 0.52
C ARG A 19 -11.25 9.74 0.06
N ILE A 20 -12.56 9.52 -0.06
CA ILE A 20 -13.51 10.57 -0.43
C ILE A 20 -13.57 11.64 0.66
N LEU A 21 -13.70 11.25 1.93
CA LEU A 21 -13.75 12.18 3.05
C LEU A 21 -12.47 13.03 3.16
N LEU A 22 -11.30 12.40 3.05
CA LEU A 22 -10.02 13.10 3.07
C LEU A 22 -9.86 14.03 1.87
N PHE A 23 -10.27 13.60 0.68
CA PHE A 23 -10.27 14.45 -0.51
C PHE A 23 -11.15 15.68 -0.31
N LEU A 24 -12.39 15.51 0.16
CA LEU A 24 -13.32 16.60 0.42
C LEU A 24 -12.81 17.54 1.52
N ALA A 25 -12.16 17.00 2.56
CA ALA A 25 -11.56 17.82 3.62
C ALA A 25 -10.46 18.74 3.07
N VAL A 26 -9.54 18.20 2.27
CA VAL A 26 -8.48 18.99 1.62
C VAL A 26 -9.08 19.98 0.62
N LEU A 27 -10.05 19.54 -0.19
CA LEU A 27 -10.73 20.38 -1.17
C LEU A 27 -11.44 21.57 -0.52
N GLY A 28 -12.12 21.37 0.63
CA GLY A 28 -12.79 22.44 1.35
C GLY A 28 -11.82 23.53 1.83
N VAL A 29 -10.65 23.14 2.33
CA VAL A 29 -9.59 24.08 2.72
C VAL A 29 -9.06 24.85 1.51
N VAL A 30 -8.78 24.16 0.40
CA VAL A 30 -8.27 24.83 -0.81
C VAL A 30 -9.33 25.74 -1.45
N ALA A 31 -10.59 25.31 -1.48
CA ALA A 31 -11.71 26.07 -2.05
C ALA A 31 -12.04 27.34 -1.26
N THR A 32 -11.70 27.40 0.04
CA THR A 32 -11.82 28.61 0.87
C THR A 32 -10.67 29.59 0.67
N GLY A 33 -9.77 29.33 -0.28
CA GLY A 33 -8.65 30.21 -0.63
C GLY A 33 -7.40 30.01 0.21
N GLN A 34 -7.38 29.01 1.09
CA GLN A 34 -6.19 28.71 1.88
C GLN A 34 -5.14 27.97 1.05
N THR A 35 -3.89 28.40 1.19
CA THR A 35 -2.74 27.71 0.61
C THR A 35 -2.22 26.65 1.58
N LEU A 36 -1.96 25.44 1.04
CA LEU A 36 -1.34 24.37 1.80
C LEU A 36 0.16 24.63 1.94
N ASP A 37 0.74 24.25 3.08
CA ASP A 37 2.17 24.32 3.28
C ASP A 37 2.86 23.24 2.41
N PRO A 38 3.74 23.61 1.45
CA PRO A 38 4.41 22.64 0.59
C PRO A 38 5.31 21.67 1.36
N ALA A 39 5.78 22.02 2.56
CA ALA A 39 6.59 21.13 3.38
C ALA A 39 5.76 19.99 4.01
N ASN A 40 4.49 20.25 4.33
CA ASN A 40 3.58 19.22 4.85
C ASN A 40 2.12 19.51 4.47
N PRO A 41 1.73 19.30 3.19
CA PRO A 41 0.40 19.67 2.72
C PRO A 41 -0.73 18.98 3.49
N PRO A 42 -0.65 17.66 3.79
CA PRO A 42 -1.71 16.98 4.54
C PRO A 42 -1.89 17.53 5.97
N ALA A 43 -0.81 17.75 6.72
CA ALA A 43 -0.92 18.29 8.07
C ALA A 43 -1.47 19.72 8.06
N SER A 44 -1.07 20.52 7.08
CA SER A 44 -1.57 21.89 6.93
C SER A 44 -3.06 21.92 6.62
N ALA A 45 -3.59 21.00 5.80
CA ALA A 45 -5.01 20.89 5.54
C ALA A 45 -5.81 20.62 6.82
N PHE A 46 -5.36 19.69 7.65
CA PHE A 46 -6.01 19.39 8.94
C PHE A 46 -5.91 20.56 9.91
N ARG A 47 -4.77 21.26 9.92
CA ARG A 47 -4.56 22.44 10.77
C ARG A 47 -5.44 23.62 10.35
N LEU A 48 -5.57 23.87 9.05
CA LEU A 48 -6.41 24.94 8.52
C LEU A 48 -7.91 24.63 8.71
N GLY A 49 -8.30 23.36 8.61
CA GLY A 49 -9.69 22.94 8.79
C GLY A 49 -10.17 22.88 10.24
N ALA A 50 -9.31 22.50 11.19
CA ALA A 50 -9.70 22.25 12.60
C ALA A 50 -8.72 22.83 13.63
N GLY A 51 -7.88 23.78 13.23
CA GLY A 51 -6.88 24.41 14.08
C GLY A 51 -5.82 23.44 14.59
N GLU A 52 -5.23 23.78 15.74
CA GLU A 52 -4.17 22.98 16.36
C GLU A 52 -4.63 21.57 16.78
N LEU A 53 -5.94 21.40 17.05
CA LEU A 53 -6.52 20.10 17.34
C LEU A 53 -6.45 19.19 16.10
N GLY A 54 -6.81 19.70 14.92
CA GLY A 54 -6.66 18.98 13.66
C GLY A 54 -5.23 18.55 13.39
N TYR A 55 -4.27 19.43 13.64
CA TYR A 55 -2.83 19.13 13.50
C TYR A 55 -2.39 17.96 14.39
N LYS A 56 -2.77 17.97 15.67
CA LYS A 56 -2.44 16.89 16.61
C LYS A 56 -3.13 15.57 16.26
N VAL A 57 -4.41 15.61 15.88
CA VAL A 57 -5.15 14.43 15.43
C VAL A 57 -4.50 13.81 14.19
N PHE A 58 -4.10 14.64 13.21
CA PHE A 58 -3.36 14.17 12.04
C PHE A 58 -2.07 13.44 12.43
N GLY A 59 -1.31 14.00 13.39
CA GLY A 59 -0.10 13.36 13.91
C GLY A 59 -0.36 11.98 14.49
N VAL A 60 -1.40 11.83 15.32
CA VAL A 60 -1.78 10.52 15.90
C VAL A 60 -2.22 9.53 14.81
N VAL A 61 -2.98 9.99 13.81
CA VAL A 61 -3.45 9.17 12.69
C VAL A 61 -2.27 8.64 11.85
N ILE A 62 -1.34 9.51 11.47
CA ILE A 62 -0.15 9.10 10.69
C ILE A 62 0.76 8.19 11.51
N TRP A 63 0.90 8.44 12.81
CA TRP A 63 1.66 7.57 13.71
C TRP A 63 1.07 6.15 13.77
N ALA A 64 -0.25 6.03 13.97
CA ALA A 64 -0.95 4.75 13.98
C ALA A 64 -0.88 4.04 12.61
N ALA A 65 -1.04 4.78 11.51
CA ALA A 65 -0.91 4.27 10.16
C ALA A 65 0.51 3.76 9.85
N GLY A 66 1.52 4.46 10.36
CA GLY A 66 2.93 4.07 10.24
C GLY A 66 3.22 2.74 10.95
N ILE A 67 2.79 2.59 12.21
CA ILE A 67 3.02 1.35 12.98
C ILE A 67 2.36 0.15 12.30
N THR A 68 1.09 0.28 11.92
CA THR A 68 0.36 -0.81 11.26
C THR A 68 0.97 -1.21 9.93
N SER A 69 1.48 -0.24 9.15
CA SER A 69 2.20 -0.50 7.90
C SER A 69 3.55 -1.18 8.12
N VAL A 70 4.36 -0.73 9.08
CA VAL A 70 5.68 -1.32 9.37
C VAL A 70 5.53 -2.79 9.78
N ILE A 71 4.57 -3.09 10.65
CA ILE A 71 4.29 -4.47 11.09
C ILE A 71 3.78 -5.31 9.92
N GLY A 72 2.83 -4.80 9.14
CA GLY A 72 2.25 -5.52 8.00
C GLY A 72 3.27 -5.83 6.89
N ALA A 73 4.11 -4.86 6.54
CA ALA A 73 5.19 -5.04 5.56
C ALA A 73 6.21 -6.08 6.05
N SER A 74 6.63 -5.99 7.31
CA SER A 74 7.59 -6.92 7.91
C SER A 74 7.02 -8.34 7.95
N TYR A 75 5.76 -8.51 8.36
CA TYR A 75 5.10 -9.81 8.37
C TYR A 75 5.03 -10.41 6.96
N THR A 76 4.63 -9.61 5.96
CA THR A 76 4.54 -10.06 4.57
C THR A 76 5.90 -10.51 4.04
N SER A 77 6.95 -9.70 4.21
CA SER A 77 8.31 -10.04 3.78
C SER A 77 8.85 -11.30 4.46
N ILE A 78 8.69 -11.42 5.79
CA ILE A 78 9.17 -12.60 6.53
C ILE A 78 8.35 -13.85 6.20
N SER A 79 7.05 -13.72 5.91
CA SER A 79 6.22 -14.86 5.51
C SER A 79 6.66 -15.47 4.16
N PHE A 80 7.15 -14.65 3.23
CA PHE A 80 7.76 -15.14 1.99
C PHE A 80 9.06 -15.90 2.27
N LEU A 81 9.92 -15.37 3.16
CA LEU A 81 11.15 -16.03 3.59
C LEU A 81 10.89 -17.36 4.32
N LYS A 82 9.83 -17.43 5.13
CA LYS A 82 9.38 -18.68 5.78
C LYS A 82 9.09 -19.78 4.76
N THR A 83 8.48 -19.43 3.63
CA THR A 83 8.15 -20.42 2.58
C THR A 83 9.41 -21.00 1.91
N LEU A 84 10.52 -20.26 1.92
CA LEU A 84 11.79 -20.67 1.33
C LEU A 84 12.74 -21.33 2.35
N PHE A 85 12.64 -20.98 3.62
CA PHE A 85 13.54 -21.44 4.69
C PHE A 85 12.77 -21.85 5.95
N SER A 86 12.79 -23.15 6.27
CA SER A 86 12.13 -23.72 7.47
C SER A 86 12.62 -23.08 8.79
N THR A 87 13.88 -22.67 8.88
CA THR A 87 14.47 -22.03 10.08
C THR A 87 13.79 -20.70 10.47
N VAL A 88 13.16 -20.03 9.51
CA VAL A 88 12.45 -18.75 9.76
C VAL A 88 11.11 -18.99 10.47
N GLU A 89 10.50 -20.15 10.28
CA GLU A 89 9.21 -20.50 10.89
C GLU A 89 9.29 -20.54 12.42
N THR A 90 10.35 -21.15 12.96
CA THR A 90 10.52 -21.37 14.40
C THR A 90 10.75 -20.07 15.18
N HIS A 91 11.24 -19.00 14.53
CA HIS A 91 11.61 -17.74 15.18
C HIS A 91 11.05 -16.50 14.46
N LEU A 92 9.84 -16.60 13.88
CA LEU A 92 9.25 -15.56 13.02
C LEU A 92 9.21 -14.17 13.67
N ARG A 93 8.93 -14.08 14.98
CA ARG A 93 8.95 -12.81 15.73
C ARG A 93 10.33 -12.14 15.71
N TRP A 94 11.40 -12.90 15.94
CA TRP A 94 12.76 -12.36 15.96
C TRP A 94 13.20 -11.92 14.57
N TRP A 95 12.83 -12.67 13.53
CA TRP A 95 13.08 -12.27 12.15
C TRP A 95 12.35 -10.98 11.76
N MET A 96 11.09 -10.81 12.19
CA MET A 96 10.36 -9.54 11.98
C MET A 96 11.02 -8.37 12.71
N ILE A 97 11.41 -8.54 13.98
CA ILE A 97 12.11 -7.48 14.72
C ILE A 97 13.44 -7.13 14.05
N GLY A 98 14.23 -8.14 13.68
CA GLY A 98 15.49 -7.94 12.96
C GLY A 98 15.30 -7.20 11.63
N PHE A 99 14.27 -7.58 10.86
CA PHE A 99 13.94 -6.91 9.60
C PHE A 99 13.58 -5.44 9.79
N ILE A 100 12.79 -5.11 10.82
CA ILE A 100 12.45 -3.72 11.16
C ILE A 100 13.72 -2.96 11.54
N VAL A 101 14.52 -3.48 12.48
CA VAL A 101 15.74 -2.81 12.97
C VAL A 101 16.73 -2.54 11.84
N VAL A 102 16.99 -3.54 11.00
CA VAL A 102 17.89 -3.41 9.84
C VAL A 102 17.33 -2.37 8.86
N SER A 103 16.06 -2.47 8.50
CA SER A 103 15.43 -1.54 7.55
C SER A 103 15.44 -0.10 8.07
N THR A 104 15.13 0.11 9.35
CA THR A 104 15.18 1.44 9.99
C THR A 104 16.60 1.97 10.06
N THR A 105 17.60 1.12 10.34
CA THR A 105 19.01 1.52 10.39
C THR A 105 19.50 1.98 9.02
N ILE A 106 19.22 1.19 7.97
CA ILE A 106 19.56 1.53 6.58
C ILE A 106 18.88 2.85 6.17
N PHE A 107 17.60 2.99 6.49
CA PHE A 107 16.86 4.20 6.16
C PHE A 107 17.43 5.44 6.87
N SER A 108 17.80 5.31 8.15
CA SER A 108 18.36 6.41 8.94
C SER A 108 19.76 6.83 8.51
N THR A 109 20.55 5.95 7.88
CA THR A 109 21.93 6.26 7.46
C THR A 109 22.02 6.77 6.01
N ILE A 110 21.18 6.28 5.09
CA ILE A 110 21.23 6.65 3.66
C ILE A 110 20.54 8.00 3.37
N GLY A 111 19.47 8.35 4.10
CA GLY A 111 18.91 9.71 4.08
C GLY A 111 18.19 10.15 2.78
N GLN A 112 17.71 9.22 1.93
CA GLN A 112 16.98 9.54 0.69
C GLN A 112 15.52 9.05 0.68
N PRO A 113 14.64 9.58 1.55
CA PRO A 113 13.27 9.09 1.71
C PRO A 113 12.42 9.25 0.45
N VAL A 114 12.55 10.38 -0.25
CA VAL A 114 11.76 10.67 -1.47
C VAL A 114 12.14 9.71 -2.60
N THR A 115 13.43 9.49 -2.80
CA THR A 115 13.96 8.56 -3.80
C THR A 115 13.52 7.12 -3.53
N LEU A 116 13.65 6.66 -2.27
CA LEU A 116 13.19 5.35 -1.84
C LEU A 116 11.67 5.20 -2.02
N LEU A 117 10.90 6.25 -1.73
CA LEU A 117 9.45 6.27 -1.91
C LEU A 117 9.05 6.16 -3.39
N ILE A 118 9.70 6.91 -4.28
CA ILE A 118 9.44 6.86 -5.72
C ILE A 118 9.80 5.48 -6.29
N PHE A 119 10.96 4.96 -5.90
CA PHE A 119 11.44 3.64 -6.32
C PHE A 119 10.51 2.52 -5.86
N ALA A 120 10.18 2.49 -4.56
CA ALA A 120 9.26 1.52 -3.98
C ALA A 120 7.87 1.60 -4.63
N GLY A 121 7.36 2.82 -4.87
CA GLY A 121 6.09 3.05 -5.53
C GLY A 121 6.03 2.48 -6.95
N SER A 122 7.11 2.67 -7.73
CA SER A 122 7.16 2.13 -9.10
C SER A 122 7.34 0.62 -9.15
N ILE A 123 8.15 0.04 -8.26
CA ILE A 123 8.23 -1.41 -8.10
C ILE A 123 6.85 -1.96 -7.74
N ASN A 124 6.14 -1.36 -6.77
CA ASN A 124 4.81 -1.81 -6.37
C ASN A 124 3.79 -1.70 -7.51
N GLY A 125 3.89 -0.67 -8.34
CA GLY A 125 3.10 -0.52 -9.57
C GLY A 125 3.29 -1.65 -10.58
N LEU A 126 4.47 -2.27 -10.63
CA LEU A 126 4.78 -3.43 -11.48
C LEU A 126 4.45 -4.78 -10.81
N ILE A 127 4.53 -4.87 -9.48
CA ILE A 127 4.16 -6.08 -8.72
C ILE A 127 2.65 -6.35 -8.80
N LEU A 128 1.82 -5.30 -8.80
CA LEU A 128 0.36 -5.42 -8.87
C LEU A 128 -0.15 -6.25 -10.06
N PRO A 129 0.19 -5.96 -11.33
CA PRO A 129 -0.28 -6.76 -12.45
C PRO A 129 0.25 -8.20 -12.42
N LEU A 130 1.50 -8.41 -12.00
CA LEU A 130 2.09 -9.75 -11.90
C LEU A 130 1.37 -10.61 -10.86
N SER A 131 1.11 -10.05 -9.68
CA SER A 131 0.38 -10.74 -8.61
C SER A 131 -1.07 -10.99 -9.00
N LEU A 132 -1.75 -10.01 -9.59
CA LEU A 132 -3.14 -10.15 -10.02
C LEU A 132 -3.31 -11.22 -11.11
N VAL A 133 -2.47 -11.21 -12.15
CA VAL A 133 -2.49 -12.23 -13.21
C VAL A 133 -2.22 -13.62 -12.63
N SER A 134 -1.26 -13.74 -11.72
CA SER A 134 -0.94 -15.02 -11.06
C SER A 134 -2.14 -15.57 -10.28
N VAL A 135 -2.85 -14.70 -9.54
CA VAL A 135 -4.07 -15.08 -8.81
C VAL A 135 -5.21 -15.44 -9.76
N LEU A 136 -5.42 -14.69 -10.84
CA LEU A 136 -6.45 -15.00 -11.84
C LEU A 136 -6.22 -16.34 -12.53
N LEU A 137 -4.96 -16.66 -12.87
CA LEU A 137 -4.61 -17.97 -13.42
C LEU A 137 -4.82 -19.09 -12.38
N ALA A 138 -4.46 -18.85 -11.12
CA ALA A 138 -4.66 -19.81 -10.04
C ALA A 138 -6.15 -20.04 -9.72
N ALA A 139 -7.01 -19.04 -9.93
CA ALA A 139 -8.45 -19.10 -9.68
C ALA A 139 -9.20 -20.11 -10.58
N TYR A 140 -8.57 -20.63 -11.63
CA TYR A 140 -9.11 -21.68 -12.50
C TYR A 140 -8.46 -23.06 -12.29
N LYS A 141 -7.40 -23.15 -11.47
CA LYS A 141 -6.74 -24.41 -11.18
C LYS A 141 -7.50 -25.15 -10.08
N LYS A 142 -8.20 -26.24 -10.43
CA LYS A 142 -8.96 -27.08 -9.47
C LYS A 142 -8.10 -27.57 -8.30
N GLU A 143 -6.81 -27.81 -8.52
CA GLU A 143 -5.84 -28.19 -7.48
C GLU A 143 -5.64 -27.10 -6.41
N VAL A 144 -5.85 -25.82 -6.76
CA VAL A 144 -5.65 -24.67 -5.87
C VAL A 144 -6.95 -24.20 -5.24
N VAL A 145 -8.03 -24.08 -6.04
CA VAL A 145 -9.33 -23.53 -5.59
C VAL A 145 -10.36 -24.59 -5.16
N GLY A 146 -10.09 -25.88 -5.41
CA GLY A 146 -11.00 -26.97 -5.05
C GLY A 146 -12.33 -26.88 -5.80
N SER A 147 -13.43 -26.74 -5.06
CA SER A 147 -14.80 -26.69 -5.59
C SER A 147 -15.29 -25.28 -5.97
N TYR A 148 -14.47 -24.25 -5.76
CA TYR A 148 -14.84 -22.87 -6.08
C TYR A 148 -14.81 -22.63 -7.59
N HIS A 149 -15.90 -22.04 -8.11
CA HIS A 149 -16.03 -21.68 -9.52
C HIS A 149 -15.91 -20.16 -9.65
N HIS A 150 -14.77 -19.70 -10.19
CA HIS A 150 -14.54 -18.28 -10.38
C HIS A 150 -15.37 -17.76 -11.57
N PRO A 151 -16.23 -16.75 -11.37
CA PRO A 151 -17.10 -16.26 -12.42
C PRO A 151 -16.32 -15.50 -13.51
N ILE A 152 -16.65 -15.78 -14.77
CA ILE A 152 -15.92 -15.28 -15.95
C ILE A 152 -15.88 -13.74 -15.99
N TRP A 153 -16.94 -13.06 -15.55
CA TRP A 153 -16.96 -11.59 -15.55
C TRP A 153 -15.91 -10.98 -14.59
N MET A 154 -15.65 -11.61 -13.43
CA MET A 154 -14.61 -11.15 -12.51
C MET A 154 -13.22 -11.34 -13.12
N THR A 155 -13.02 -12.42 -13.87
CA THR A 155 -11.78 -12.68 -14.61
C THR A 155 -11.53 -11.64 -15.69
N VAL A 156 -12.55 -11.34 -16.50
CA VAL A 156 -12.44 -10.33 -17.56
C VAL A 156 -12.10 -8.97 -16.96
N LEU A 157 -12.82 -8.54 -15.92
CA LEU A 157 -12.51 -7.29 -15.21
C LEU A 157 -11.11 -7.32 -14.58
N GLY A 158 -10.71 -8.45 -14.00
CA GLY A 158 -9.39 -8.64 -13.44
C GLY A 158 -8.27 -8.45 -14.46
N TYR A 159 -8.41 -9.05 -15.66
CA TYR A 159 -7.44 -8.87 -16.74
C TYR A 159 -7.43 -7.44 -17.29
N VAL A 160 -8.59 -6.78 -17.39
CA VAL A 160 -8.65 -5.35 -17.77
C VAL A 160 -7.89 -4.49 -16.77
N VAL A 161 -8.10 -4.70 -15.47
CA VAL A 161 -7.36 -3.98 -14.40
C VAL A 161 -5.87 -4.31 -14.45
N ALA A 162 -5.50 -5.58 -14.66
CA ALA A 162 -4.10 -5.98 -14.80
C ALA A 162 -3.42 -5.30 -16.00
N ALA A 163 -4.08 -5.26 -17.16
CA ALA A 163 -3.55 -4.59 -18.35
C ALA A 163 -3.38 -3.08 -18.11
N PHE A 164 -4.36 -2.43 -17.49
CA PHE A 164 -4.31 -1.01 -17.18
C PHE A 164 -3.20 -0.67 -16.17
N THR A 165 -3.09 -1.45 -15.09
CA THR A 165 -2.04 -1.26 -14.08
C THR A 165 -0.65 -1.57 -14.63
N LEU A 166 -0.51 -2.57 -15.51
CA LEU A 166 0.75 -2.84 -16.21
C LEU A 166 1.16 -1.66 -17.10
N TRP A 167 0.23 -1.10 -17.88
CA TRP A 167 0.50 0.08 -18.70
C TRP A 167 0.94 1.29 -17.86
N MET A 168 0.24 1.56 -16.74
CA MET A 168 0.63 2.62 -15.80
C MET A 168 2.00 2.36 -15.16
N GLY A 169 2.25 1.11 -14.75
CA GLY A 169 3.50 0.68 -14.12
C GLY A 169 4.70 0.88 -15.03
N ILE A 170 4.61 0.43 -16.29
CA ILE A 170 5.67 0.62 -17.30
C ILE A 170 5.94 2.12 -17.51
N LYS A 171 4.89 2.93 -17.66
CA LYS A 171 5.02 4.38 -17.87
C LYS A 171 5.64 5.10 -16.65
N SER A 172 5.35 4.64 -15.44
CA SER A 172 5.97 5.17 -14.20
C SER A 172 7.44 4.77 -14.10
N PHE A 173 7.74 3.52 -14.45
CA PHE A 173 9.10 2.96 -14.36
C PHE A 173 10.05 3.59 -15.38
N THR A 174 9.60 3.89 -16.60
CA THR A 174 10.43 4.59 -17.59
C THR A 174 10.77 6.02 -17.19
N LYS A 175 9.85 6.72 -16.51
CA LYS A 175 10.10 8.06 -15.93
C LYS A 175 11.06 8.06 -14.75
N ILE A 176 11.25 6.93 -14.09
CA ILE A 176 12.24 6.80 -13.02
C ILE A 176 13.65 6.91 -13.57
N PHE A 177 13.96 6.26 -14.69
CA PHE A 177 15.32 6.33 -15.26
C PHE A 177 15.73 7.75 -15.65
N THR A 178 14.76 8.61 -16.00
CA THR A 178 15.00 10.04 -16.25
C THR A 178 15.19 10.89 -14.99
N LEU A 179 14.85 10.38 -13.79
CA LEU A 179 15.06 11.05 -12.50
C LEU A 179 16.44 10.73 -11.89
N PHE A 180 17.06 9.61 -12.32
CA PHE A 180 18.36 9.14 -11.84
C PHE A 180 19.50 9.38 -12.86
N SER A 181 19.22 9.98 -14.02
CA SER A 181 20.23 10.49 -14.98
C SER A 181 20.36 12.00 -14.86
#